data_AF-A0A7W4E6V2-F1
#
_entry.id   AF-A0A7W4E6V2-F1
#
_cell.length_a   1.000
_cell.length_b   1.000
_cell.length_c   1.000
_cell.angle_alpha   90.00
_cell.angle_beta   90.00
_cell.angle_gamma   90.00
#
_symmetry.space_group_name_H-M   'P 1'
#
loop_
_entity.id
_entity.type
_entity.pdbx_description
1 polymer ?
#
loop_
_entity_poly.entity_id
_entity_poly.type
_entity_poly.pdbx_seq_one_letter_code
_entity_poly.pdbx_strand_id
1 'polypeptide(L)'
;MIKNIPITELENIATTRILSTRVIGAEIFEREKLIKQALFAANDILKECGLNSELWFRERKNKVFLFNEANRRILAELQIDGEYSSNYAIIRKPKIILLGNRGFLKEKTIGDLIANNLHYERSTNRSRRKIEK
;
A
#
# COMPACT_ATOMS: atom_id res chain seq x y z
N MET A 1 -0.80 18.66 10.44
CA MET A 1 0.61 18.33 10.14
C MET A 1 0.60 16.96 9.49
N ILE A 2 0.95 16.85 8.20
CA ILE A 2 1.00 15.55 7.52
C ILE A 2 2.06 14.71 8.24
N LYS A 3 1.64 13.56 8.82
CA LYS A 3 2.60 12.64 9.43
C LYS A 3 3.36 11.95 8.30
N ASN A 4 4.65 12.28 8.16
CA ASN A 4 5.52 11.56 7.25
C ASN A 4 5.88 10.20 7.85
N ILE A 5 4.95 9.25 7.75
CA ILE A 5 5.10 7.91 8.31
C ILE A 5 6.10 7.10 7.48
N PRO A 6 7.07 6.40 8.13
CA PRO A 6 7.88 5.38 7.47
C PRO A 6 7.01 4.29 6.84
N ILE A 7 7.41 3.79 5.67
CA ILE A 7 6.68 2.71 4.98
C ILE A 7 6.59 1.46 5.88
N THR A 8 7.70 1.11 6.54
CA THR A 8 7.76 -0.02 7.48
C THR A 8 6.84 0.16 8.69
N GLU A 9 6.64 1.39 9.15
CA GLU A 9 5.73 1.68 10.25
C GLU A 9 4.27 1.50 9.81
N LEU A 10 3.91 1.98 8.61
CA LEU A 10 2.60 1.71 8.01
C LEU A 10 2.34 0.21 7.87
N GLU A 11 3.31 -0.54 7.35
CA GLU A 11 3.24 -2.00 7.21
C GLU A 11 3.01 -2.70 8.56
N ASN A 12 3.75 -2.30 9.59
CA ASN A 12 3.64 -2.88 10.93
C ASN A 12 2.30 -2.54 11.60
N ILE A 13 1.81 -1.29 11.48
CA ILE A 13 0.51 -0.88 12.03
C ILE A 13 -0.61 -1.62 11.32
N ALA A 14 -0.57 -1.70 9.98
CA ALA A 14 -1.56 -2.43 9.21
C ALA A 14 -1.59 -3.91 9.59
N THR A 15 -0.41 -4.55 9.70
CA THR A 15 -0.27 -5.95 10.14
C THR A 15 -0.83 -6.15 11.54
N THR A 16 -0.49 -5.27 12.48
CA THR A 16 -1.01 -5.36 13.86
C THR A 16 -2.52 -5.23 13.88
N ARG A 17 -3.09 -4.28 13.12
CA ARG A 17 -4.55 -4.06 13.07
C ARG A 17 -5.31 -5.28 12.55
N ILE A 18 -4.82 -5.93 11.48
CA ILE A 18 -5.48 -7.12 10.92
C ILE A 18 -5.39 -8.33 11.86
N LEU A 19 -4.30 -8.44 12.64
CA LEU A 19 -4.13 -9.51 13.62
C LEU A 19 -5.00 -9.28 14.86
N SER A 20 -5.11 -8.03 15.33
CA SER A 20 -5.91 -7.67 16.50
C SER A 20 -7.42 -7.67 16.27
N THR A 21 -7.90 -7.69 15.02
CA THR A 21 -9.34 -7.70 14.71
C THR A 21 -10.02 -9.06 14.92
N ARG A 22 -9.28 -10.10 15.35
CA ARG A 22 -9.79 -11.46 15.53
C ARG A 22 -9.68 -11.92 16.98
N VAL A 23 -10.58 -12.83 17.34
CA VAL A 23 -10.60 -13.55 18.63
C VAL A 23 -9.23 -14.19 18.86
N ILE A 24 -8.72 -14.00 20.08
CA ILE A 24 -7.44 -14.54 20.56
C ILE A 24 -7.29 -16.02 20.14
N GLY A 25 -6.26 -16.34 19.35
CA GLY A 25 -5.89 -17.72 18.99
C GLY A 25 -6.04 -18.12 17.52
N ALA A 26 -6.60 -17.29 16.64
CA ALA A 26 -6.70 -17.60 15.22
C ALA A 26 -5.40 -17.21 14.46
N GLU A 27 -4.53 -18.19 14.18
CA GLU A 27 -3.31 -18.01 13.37
C GLU A 27 -3.51 -18.28 11.86
N ILE A 28 -4.75 -18.58 11.45
CA ILE A 28 -5.10 -19.06 10.11
C ILE A 28 -6.10 -18.07 9.49
N PHE A 29 -5.77 -17.57 8.30
CA PHE A 29 -6.52 -16.52 7.62
C PHE A 29 -6.93 -16.95 6.23
N GLU A 30 -8.22 -16.81 5.91
CA GLU A 30 -8.66 -16.86 4.52
C GLU A 30 -8.12 -15.63 3.78
N ARG A 31 -7.40 -15.86 2.68
CA ARG A 31 -6.71 -14.82 1.92
C ARG A 31 -7.62 -13.68 1.50
N GLU A 32 -8.80 -13.97 0.96
CA GLU A 32 -9.73 -12.94 0.48
C GLU A 32 -10.25 -12.03 1.58
N LYS A 33 -10.60 -12.61 2.74
CA LYS A 33 -11.01 -11.84 3.92
C LYS A 33 -9.87 -10.94 4.40
N LEU A 34 -8.65 -11.46 4.40
CA LEU A 34 -7.48 -10.73 4.85
C LEU A 34 -7.12 -9.56 3.93
N ILE A 35 -7.27 -9.72 2.61
CA ILE A 35 -7.09 -8.63 1.64
C ILE A 35 -8.06 -7.48 1.90
N LYS A 36 -9.34 -7.78 2.16
CA LYS A 36 -10.35 -6.77 2.49
C LYS A 36 -10.02 -6.08 3.81
N GLN A 37 -9.63 -6.83 4.85
CA GLN A 37 -9.22 -6.25 6.12
C GLN A 37 -7.99 -5.35 5.98
N ALA A 38 -7.00 -5.77 5.20
CA ALA A 38 -5.80 -4.98 4.94
C ALA A 38 -6.11 -3.69 4.19
N LEU A 39 -7.02 -3.73 3.19
CA LEU A 39 -7.51 -2.55 2.49
C LEU A 39 -8.13 -1.52 3.45
N PHE A 40 -9.04 -1.96 4.32
CA PHE A 40 -9.68 -1.07 5.28
C PHE A 40 -8.67 -0.52 6.29
N ALA A 41 -7.84 -1.38 6.89
CA ALA A 41 -6.83 -0.96 7.85
C ALA A 41 -5.86 0.07 7.26
N ALA A 42 -5.37 -0.15 6.03
CA ALA A 42 -4.45 0.76 5.37
C ALA A 42 -5.09 2.13 5.07
N ASN A 43 -6.34 2.16 4.60
CA ASN A 43 -7.05 3.42 4.36
C ASN A 43 -7.36 4.18 5.66
N ASP A 44 -7.68 3.49 6.75
CA ASP A 44 -7.91 4.16 8.04
C ASP A 44 -6.61 4.75 8.61
N ILE A 45 -5.46 4.08 8.44
CA ILE A 45 -4.16 4.65 8.77
C ILE A 45 -3.89 5.93 7.94
N LEU A 46 -4.20 5.93 6.65
CA LEU A 46 -4.04 7.13 5.82
C LEU A 46 -4.91 8.29 6.30
N LYS A 47 -6.16 8.02 6.71
CA LYS A 47 -7.05 9.05 7.28
C LYS A 47 -6.50 9.61 8.60
N GLU A 48 -6.04 8.74 9.50
CA GLU A 48 -5.44 9.14 10.77
C GLU A 48 -4.17 9.99 10.59
N CYS A 49 -3.42 9.73 9.52
CA CYS A 49 -2.24 10.51 9.14
C CYS A 49 -2.58 11.80 8.37
N GLY A 50 -3.86 12.01 7.99
CA GLY A 50 -4.31 13.13 7.17
C GLY A 50 -3.77 13.08 5.73
N LEU A 51 -3.53 11.88 5.20
CA LEU A 51 -2.95 11.61 3.87
C LEU A 51 -3.99 11.15 2.83
N ASN A 52 -5.24 11.00 3.25
CA ASN A 52 -6.28 10.36 2.46
C ASN A 52 -6.82 11.23 1.30
N SER A 53 -6.45 12.51 1.26
CA SER A 53 -6.69 13.40 0.12
C SER A 53 -5.70 13.18 -1.02
N GLU A 54 -4.46 12.78 -0.70
CA GLU A 54 -3.37 12.59 -1.64
C GLU A 54 -3.23 11.12 -2.04
N LEU A 55 -3.53 10.22 -1.12
CA LEU A 55 -3.31 8.79 -1.26
C LEU A 55 -4.55 7.99 -0.91
N TRP A 56 -4.82 6.95 -1.68
CA TRP A 56 -5.93 6.05 -1.37
C TRP A 56 -5.67 4.63 -1.86
N PHE A 57 -5.92 3.64 -1.00
CA PHE A 57 -5.87 2.24 -1.39
C PHE A 57 -7.17 1.81 -2.06
N ARG A 58 -7.07 1.10 -3.19
CA ARG A 58 -8.22 0.56 -3.93
C ARG A 58 -7.98 -0.87 -4.35
N GLU A 59 -9.04 -1.66 -4.35
CA GLU A 59 -9.04 -3.01 -4.90
C GLU A 59 -9.21 -2.98 -6.43
N ARG A 60 -8.41 -3.78 -7.14
CA ARG A 60 -8.59 -4.11 -8.58
C ARG A 60 -8.20 -5.56 -8.81
N LYS A 61 -9.10 -6.35 -9.39
CA LYS A 61 -8.87 -7.77 -9.73
C LYS A 61 -8.28 -8.57 -8.55
N ASN A 62 -8.87 -8.45 -7.35
CA ASN A 62 -8.44 -9.12 -6.11
C ASN A 62 -7.00 -8.78 -5.66
N LYS A 63 -6.53 -7.58 -6.02
CA LYS A 63 -5.28 -6.97 -5.55
C LYS A 63 -5.55 -5.58 -5.03
N VAL A 64 -4.76 -5.12 -4.09
CA VAL A 64 -4.90 -3.79 -3.51
C VAL A 64 -3.73 -2.91 -3.95
N PHE A 65 -4.03 -1.72 -4.41
CA PHE A 65 -3.04 -0.78 -4.92
C PHE A 65 -3.17 0.57 -4.23
N LEU A 66 -2.04 1.19 -3.91
CA LEU A 66 -1.94 2.56 -3.45
C LEU A 66 -1.98 3.50 -4.66
N PHE A 67 -3.00 4.34 -4.72
CA PHE A 67 -3.12 5.37 -5.73
C PHE A 67 -2.66 6.72 -5.19
N ASN A 68 -2.02 7.50 -6.05
CA ASN A 68 -1.96 8.94 -5.89
C ASN A 68 -3.24 9.53 -6.47
N GLU A 69 -4.01 10.23 -5.65
CA GLU A 69 -5.33 10.75 -6.02
C GLU A 69 -5.24 11.91 -7.01
N ALA A 70 -4.16 12.70 -6.96
CA ALA A 70 -3.97 13.87 -7.83
C ALA A 70 -3.79 13.47 -9.30
N ASN A 71 -3.08 12.37 -9.59
CA ASN A 71 -2.78 11.94 -10.95
C ASN A 71 -3.25 10.53 -11.30
N ARG A 72 -3.98 9.87 -10.39
CA ARG A 72 -4.54 8.52 -10.55
C ARG A 72 -3.50 7.43 -10.83
N ARG A 73 -2.21 7.69 -10.58
CA ARG A 73 -1.15 6.70 -10.78
C ARG A 73 -1.10 5.70 -9.62
N ILE A 74 -0.77 4.46 -9.95
CA ILE A 74 -0.44 3.45 -8.95
C ILE A 74 0.99 3.69 -8.49
N LEU A 75 1.17 3.83 -7.18
CA LEU A 75 2.49 3.99 -6.55
C LEU A 75 3.05 2.66 -6.05
N ALA A 76 2.17 1.83 -5.48
CA ALA A 76 2.54 0.54 -4.89
C ALA A 76 1.37 -0.45 -4.94
N GLU A 77 1.68 -1.74 -4.86
CA GLU A 77 0.77 -2.83 -4.54
C GLU A 77 0.90 -3.16 -3.05
N LEU A 78 -0.22 -3.25 -2.35
CA LEU A 78 -0.29 -3.80 -1.01
C LEU A 78 -0.41 -5.32 -1.15
N GLN A 79 0.59 -6.02 -0.63
CA GLN A 79 0.63 -7.47 -0.61
C GLN A 79 0.59 -8.02 0.80
N ILE A 80 0.20 -9.28 0.88
CA ILE A 80 0.21 -10.05 2.11
C ILE A 80 1.30 -11.10 1.92
N ASP A 81 2.33 -11.03 2.73
CA ASP A 81 3.35 -12.06 2.87
C ASP A 81 2.95 -13.01 4.02
N GLY A 82 3.47 -14.24 4.00
CA GLY A 82 3.17 -15.24 5.02
C GLY A 82 3.34 -16.68 4.55
N GLU A 83 3.00 -17.62 5.43
CA GLU A 83 3.03 -19.05 5.16
C GLU A 83 1.72 -19.48 4.48
N TYR A 84 1.78 -19.82 3.19
CA TYR A 84 0.61 -20.21 2.40
C TYR A 84 0.32 -21.71 2.48
N SER A 85 -0.97 -22.07 2.48
CA SER A 85 -1.38 -23.44 2.18
C SER A 85 -1.07 -23.80 0.73
N SER A 86 -1.05 -25.10 0.41
CA SER A 86 -0.75 -25.61 -0.93
C SER A 86 -1.67 -25.07 -2.03
N ASN A 87 -2.87 -24.62 -1.68
CA ASN A 87 -3.86 -24.03 -2.60
C ASN A 87 -3.96 -22.50 -2.51
N TYR A 88 -3.06 -21.82 -1.77
CA TYR A 88 -3.02 -20.36 -1.59
C TYR A 88 -4.29 -19.71 -0.99
N ALA A 89 -5.27 -20.50 -0.56
CA ALA A 89 -6.52 -20.00 0.01
C ALA A 89 -6.34 -19.53 1.46
N ILE A 90 -5.37 -20.12 2.15
CA ILE A 90 -5.10 -19.90 3.57
C ILE A 90 -3.70 -19.32 3.74
N ILE A 91 -3.58 -18.34 4.64
CA ILE A 91 -2.33 -17.70 5.05
C ILE A 91 -2.16 -17.88 6.56
N ARG A 92 -0.95 -18.25 6.98
CA ARG A 92 -0.48 -18.22 8.36
C ARG A 92 0.59 -17.14 8.54
N LYS A 93 0.68 -16.58 9.74
CA LYS A 93 1.62 -15.50 10.10
C LYS A 93 1.64 -14.36 9.06
N PRO A 94 0.49 -13.75 8.75
CA PRO A 94 0.42 -12.75 7.70
C PRO A 94 1.21 -11.50 8.07
N LYS A 95 1.86 -10.91 7.07
CA LYS A 95 2.53 -9.62 7.14
C LYS A 95 2.12 -8.77 5.96
N ILE A 96 1.71 -7.52 6.21
CA ILE A 96 1.44 -6.55 5.16
C ILE A 96 2.76 -5.96 4.68
N ILE A 97 2.93 -5.89 3.36
CA ILE A 97 4.07 -5.26 2.72
C ILE A 97 3.60 -4.37 1.55
N LEU A 98 4.34 -3.30 1.27
CA LEU A 98 4.14 -2.46 0.11
C LEU A 98 5.24 -2.71 -0.91
N LEU A 99 4.84 -3.07 -2.13
CA LEU A 99 5.74 -3.29 -3.25
C LEU A 99 5.53 -2.25 -4.33
N GLY A 100 6.61 -1.66 -4.81
CA GLY A 100 6.61 -0.88 -6.05
C GLY A 100 6.61 -1.77 -7.29
N ASN A 101 6.57 -1.14 -8.46
CA ASN A 101 6.59 -1.84 -9.76
C ASN A 101 7.80 -2.77 -9.98
N ARG A 102 8.92 -2.55 -9.26
CA ARG A 102 10.17 -3.30 -9.41
C ARG A 102 10.56 -4.08 -8.14
N GLY A 103 9.59 -4.40 -7.28
CA GLY A 103 9.81 -5.07 -5.99
C GLY A 103 9.73 -4.08 -4.83
N PHE A 104 10.55 -4.25 -3.80
CA PHE A 104 10.52 -3.38 -2.63
C PHE A 104 10.70 -1.90 -2.98
N LEU A 105 9.96 -1.06 -2.26
CA LEU A 105 10.06 0.39 -2.39
C LEU A 105 11.45 0.87 -1.95
N LYS A 106 12.00 1.83 -2.69
CA LYS A 106 13.30 2.45 -2.34
C LYS A 106 13.10 3.62 -1.38
N GLU A 107 11.91 4.20 -1.42
CA GLU A 107 11.43 5.23 -0.53
C GLU A 107 11.40 4.73 0.91
N LYS A 108 11.76 5.61 1.86
CA LYS A 108 11.75 5.26 3.28
C LYS A 108 10.42 5.63 3.92
N THR A 109 9.78 6.68 3.41
CA THR A 109 8.56 7.25 3.96
C THR A 109 7.48 7.43 2.90
N ILE A 110 6.22 7.56 3.35
CA ILE A 110 5.08 7.82 2.46
C ILE A 110 5.20 9.20 1.78
N GLY A 111 5.82 10.19 2.44
CA GLY A 111 6.11 11.49 1.82
C GLY A 111 7.10 11.39 0.66
N ASP A 112 8.13 10.54 0.78
CA ASP A 112 9.10 10.32 -0.31
C ASP A 112 8.41 9.73 -1.55
N LEU A 113 7.45 8.82 -1.37
CA LEU A 113 6.63 8.25 -2.46
C LEU A 113 5.87 9.32 -3.22
N ILE A 114 5.25 10.27 -2.50
CA ILE A 114 4.52 11.38 -3.12
C ILE A 114 5.49 12.28 -3.88
N ALA A 115 6.61 12.68 -3.25
CA ALA A 115 7.59 13.57 -3.85
C ALA A 115 8.22 12.99 -5.13
N ASN A 116 8.66 11.73 -5.09
CA ASN A 116 9.27 11.06 -6.24
C ASN A 116 8.29 10.92 -7.42
N ASN A 117 7.00 10.65 -7.14
CA ASN A 117 5.98 10.60 -8.17
C ASN A 117 5.82 11.97 -8.88
N LEU A 118 5.82 13.07 -8.13
CA LEU A 118 5.75 14.43 -8.68
C LEU A 118 7.00 14.78 -9.51
N HIS A 119 8.18 14.34 -9.08
CA HIS A 119 9.42 14.53 -9.86
C HIS A 119 9.38 13.78 -11.19
N TYR A 120 8.85 12.55 -11.21
CA TYR A 120 8.67 11.78 -12.43
C TYR A 120 7.80 12.55 -13.44
N GLU A 121 6.66 13.11 -13.01
CA GLU A 121 5.79 13.90 -13.90
C GLU A 121 6.48 15.12 -14.51
N ARG A 122 7.23 15.87 -13.70
CA ARG A 122 7.97 17.04 -14.19
C ARG A 122 8.98 16.65 -15.27
N SER A 123 9.65 15.52 -15.11
CA SER A 123 10.63 15.01 -16.09
C SER A 123 9.97 14.54 -17.40
N THR A 124 8.83 13.84 -17.32
CA THR A 124 8.12 13.33 -18.50
C THR A 124 7.42 14.44 -19.28
N ASN A 125 6.84 15.43 -18.58
CA ASN A 125 6.20 16.57 -19.23
C ASN A 125 7.21 17.48 -19.95
N ARG A 126 8.41 17.62 -19.38
CA ARG A 126 9.50 18.37 -20.03
C ARG A 126 10.02 17.66 -21.29
N SER A 127 10.01 16.33 -21.31
CA SER A 127 10.39 15.54 -22.48
C SER A 127 9.33 15.58 -23.58
N ARG A 128 8.03 15.52 -23.24
CA ARG A 128 6.93 15.67 -24.22
C ARG A 128 6.96 17.01 -24.95
N ARG A 129 7.16 18.12 -24.23
CA ARG A 129 7.28 19.47 -24.82
C ARG A 129 8.48 19.65 -25.76
N LYS A 130 9.49 18.78 -25.71
CA LYS A 130 10.63 18.80 -26.65
C LYS A 130 10.34 18.04 -27.94
N ILE A 131 9.37 17.13 -27.95
CA ILE A 131 8.99 16.33 -29.12
C ILE A 131 7.96 17.08 -29.98
N GLU A 132 7.25 18.05 -29.40
CA GLU A 132 6.24 18.89 -30.05
C GLU A 132 6.80 20.21 -30.64
N LYS A 133 8.12 20.35 -30.77
CA LYS A 133 8.79 21.49 -31.42
C LYS A 133 9.64 21.02 -32.58
#